data_AF-A0A7L3WK60-F1
#
_entry.id   AF-A0A7L3WK60-F1
#
_cell.length_a   1.000
_cell.length_b   1.000
_cell.length_c   1.000
_cell.angle_alpha   90.00
_cell.angle_beta   90.00
_cell.angle_gamma   90.00
#
_symmetry.space_group_name_H-M   'P 1'
#
loop_
_entity.id
_entity.type
_entity.pdbx_description
1 polymer ?
#
loop_
_entity_poly.entity_id
_entity_poly.type
_entity_poly.pdbx_seq_one_letter_code
_entity_poly.pdbx_strand_id
1 'polypeptide(L)'
;VGRLLELHILKLVALYTVWVALQEVSLMNFLLVLLWALAMPYCRFRHMASCLSTVWTCIIIVCKMLYQLKVVDPHEYSSNCTQPQLNSTNLSPEELSNSTLYRGPVDPAHWFGIRKGYPNLGYIQ
;
A
#
# COMPACT_ATOMS: atom_id res chain seq x y z
N VAL A 1 -17.51 28.74 -9.26
CA VAL A 1 -16.89 27.39 -9.27
C VAL A 1 -15.42 27.43 -8.86
N GLY A 2 -14.54 28.20 -9.51
CA GLY A 2 -13.10 28.24 -9.20
C GLY A 2 -12.73 28.51 -7.73
N ARG A 3 -13.29 29.55 -7.11
CA ARG A 3 -13.05 29.87 -5.68
C ARG A 3 -13.48 28.77 -4.70
N LEU A 4 -14.49 27.98 -5.06
CA LEU A 4 -14.98 26.88 -4.24
C LEU A 4 -14.06 25.67 -4.36
N LEU A 5 -13.56 25.40 -5.58
CA LEU A 5 -12.55 24.38 -5.82
C LEU A 5 -11.25 24.68 -5.06
N GLU A 6 -10.80 25.94 -5.08
CA GLU A 6 -9.57 26.38 -4.41
C GLU A 6 -9.58 26.11 -2.89
N LEU A 7 -10.73 26.30 -2.23
CA LEU A 7 -10.91 26.01 -0.80
C LEU A 7 -11.06 24.51 -0.51
N HIS A 8 -11.72 23.76 -1.40
CA HIS A 8 -12.09 22.36 -1.15
C HIS A 8 -11.13 21.33 -1.74
N ILE A 9 -10.24 21.70 -2.65
CA ILE A 9 -9.32 20.77 -3.33
C ILE A 9 -8.48 19.97 -2.33
N LEU A 10 -8.00 20.60 -1.25
CA LEU A 10 -7.20 19.93 -0.23
C LEU A 10 -7.98 18.84 0.51
N LYS A 11 -9.26 19.10 0.82
CA LYS A 11 -10.13 18.12 1.47
C LYS A 11 -10.43 16.94 0.54
N LEU A 12 -10.64 17.22 -0.75
CA LEU A 12 -10.89 16.22 -1.77
C LEU A 12 -9.66 15.31 -1.97
N VAL A 13 -8.48 15.89 -2.09
CA VAL A 13 -7.22 15.14 -2.22
C VAL A 13 -6.98 14.28 -0.98
N ALA A 14 -7.13 14.84 0.23
CA ALA A 14 -6.99 14.07 1.46
C ALA A 14 -7.98 12.89 1.52
N LEU A 15 -9.26 13.12 1.22
CA LEU A 15 -10.28 12.07 1.17
C LEU A 15 -9.93 10.98 0.15
N TYR A 16 -9.47 11.37 -1.04
CA TYR A 16 -9.07 10.44 -2.09
C TYR A 16 -7.85 9.61 -1.67
N THR A 17 -6.83 10.22 -1.05
CA THR A 17 -5.65 9.48 -0.58
C THR A 17 -5.99 8.46 0.52
N VAL A 18 -6.92 8.81 1.42
CA VAL A 18 -7.43 7.88 2.44
C VAL A 18 -8.22 6.75 1.79
N TRP A 19 -9.08 7.06 0.81
CA TRP A 19 -9.84 6.06 0.07
C TRP A 19 -8.92 5.04 -0.62
N VAL A 20 -7.90 5.51 -1.34
CA VAL A 20 -6.90 4.66 -2.00
C VAL A 20 -6.16 3.79 -0.99
N ALA A 21 -5.77 4.34 0.17
CA ALA A 21 -5.08 3.60 1.22
C ALA A 21 -5.95 2.53 1.91
N LEU A 22 -7.28 2.70 1.91
CA LEU A 22 -8.21 1.69 2.39
C LEU A 22 -8.42 0.56 1.37
N GLN A 23 -8.36 0.89 0.08
CA GLN A 23 -8.50 -0.11 -0.99
C GLN A 23 -7.26 -0.99 -1.13
N GLU A 24 -6.06 -0.40 -0.99
CA GLU A 24 -4.78 -1.12 -0.92
C GLU A 24 -4.03 -0.74 0.35
N VAL A 25 -4.20 -1.52 1.41
CA VAL A 25 -3.50 -1.32 2.68
C VAL A 25 -2.03 -1.68 2.51
N SER A 26 -1.15 -0.66 2.50
CA SER A 26 0.28 -0.84 2.33
C SER A 26 1.10 0.22 3.06
N LEU A 27 2.36 -0.10 3.37
CA LEU A 27 3.30 0.84 3.98
C LEU A 27 3.53 2.07 3.08
N MET A 28 3.61 1.87 1.77
CA MET A 28 3.83 2.96 0.82
C MET A 28 2.66 3.95 0.77
N ASN A 29 1.42 3.46 0.84
CA ASN A 29 0.21 4.29 0.87
C ASN A 29 0.02 4.98 2.23
N PHE A 30 0.42 4.32 3.32
CA PHE A 30 0.35 4.90 4.66
C PHE A 30 1.14 6.20 4.78
N LEU A 31 2.31 6.29 4.12
CA LEU A 31 3.11 7.52 4.10
C LEU A 31 2.36 8.68 3.44
N LEU A 32 1.63 8.43 2.35
CA LEU A 32 0.77 9.45 1.71
C LEU A 32 -0.32 9.93 2.66
N VAL A 33 -1.00 9.00 3.36
CA VAL A 33 -2.02 9.35 4.36
C VAL A 33 -1.42 10.20 5.47
N LEU A 34 -0.24 9.85 5.96
CA LEU A 34 0.45 10.62 7.01
C LEU A 34 0.79 12.04 6.54
N LEU A 35 1.34 12.19 5.33
CA LEU A 35 1.64 13.47 4.70
C LEU A 35 0.39 14.38 4.62
N TRP A 36 -0.74 13.83 4.17
CA TRP A 36 -1.99 14.59 4.03
C TRP A 36 -2.72 14.83 5.35
N ALA A 37 -2.64 13.89 6.30
CA ALA A 37 -3.16 14.06 7.66
C ALA A 37 -2.46 15.22 8.39
N LEU A 38 -1.15 15.40 8.17
CA LEU A 38 -0.39 16.52 8.71
C LEU A 38 -0.62 17.83 7.92
N ALA A 39 -0.79 17.77 6.60
CA ALA A 39 -1.05 18.96 5.77
C ALA A 39 -2.40 19.63 6.04
N MET A 40 -3.39 18.87 6.52
CA MET A 40 -4.73 19.37 6.85
C MET A 40 -4.74 20.42 7.98
N PRO A 41 -4.17 20.15 9.18
CA PRO A 41 -4.04 21.14 10.26
C PRO A 41 -2.95 22.18 10.02
N TYR A 42 -1.82 21.80 9.39
CA TYR A 42 -0.66 22.71 9.23
C TYR A 42 -0.62 23.37 7.85
N CYS A 43 -1.24 24.56 7.73
CA CYS A 43 -1.36 25.28 6.46
C CYS A 43 -0.03 25.56 5.75
N ARG A 44 1.07 25.83 6.49
CA ARG A 44 2.39 26.07 5.87
C ARG A 44 2.98 24.81 5.22
N PHE A 45 2.60 23.63 5.69
CA PHE A 45 3.15 22.37 5.20
C PHE A 45 2.46 21.91 3.90
N ARG A 46 1.34 22.52 3.51
CA ARG A 46 0.54 22.10 2.35
C ARG A 46 1.32 22.06 1.04
N HIS A 47 2.09 23.11 0.76
CA HIS A 47 2.89 23.17 -0.47
C HIS A 47 4.00 22.11 -0.48
N MET A 48 4.66 21.91 0.66
CA MET A 48 5.69 20.88 0.82
C MET A 48 5.11 19.47 0.69
N ALA A 49 3.97 19.22 1.36
CA ALA A 49 3.27 17.94 1.30
C ALA A 49 2.82 17.58 -0.12
N SER A 50 2.37 18.56 -0.91
CA SER A 50 2.03 18.33 -2.31
C SER A 50 3.25 17.88 -3.10
N CYS A 51 4.36 18.63 -3.04
CA CYS A 51 5.60 18.26 -3.75
C CYS A 51 6.13 16.88 -3.34
N LEU A 52 6.20 16.62 -2.03
CA LEU A 52 6.62 15.33 -1.48
C LEU A 52 5.70 14.20 -1.90
N SER A 53 4.37 14.42 -1.90
CA SER A 53 3.41 13.41 -2.35
C SER A 53 3.56 13.09 -3.83
N THR A 54 3.85 14.08 -4.69
CA THR A 54 4.10 13.85 -6.12
C THR A 54 5.34 12.99 -6.33
N VAL A 55 6.47 13.35 -5.70
CA VAL A 55 7.71 12.57 -5.78
C VAL A 55 7.50 11.15 -5.26
N TRP A 56 6.81 11.01 -4.13
CA TRP A 56 6.53 9.72 -3.52
C TRP A 56 5.64 8.84 -4.39
N THR A 57 4.56 9.39 -4.95
CA THR A 57 3.70 8.67 -5.89
C THR A 57 4.47 8.24 -7.14
N CYS A 58 5.37 9.07 -7.67
CA CYS A 58 6.25 8.67 -8.77
C CYS A 58 7.14 7.48 -8.39
N ILE A 59 7.72 7.48 -7.19
CA ILE A 59 8.51 6.35 -6.68
C ILE A 59 7.64 5.09 -6.61
N ILE A 60 6.43 5.17 -6.07
CA ILE A 60 5.50 4.03 -5.99
C ILE A 60 5.21 3.47 -7.39
N ILE A 61 4.89 4.33 -8.36
CA ILE A 61 4.58 3.92 -9.73
C ILE A 61 5.78 3.22 -10.36
N VAL A 62 6.98 3.81 -10.26
CA VAL A 62 8.21 3.20 -10.81
C VAL A 62 8.48 1.85 -10.16
N CYS A 63 8.37 1.74 -8.83
CA CYS A 63 8.53 0.47 -8.12
C CYS A 63 7.50 -0.58 -8.57
N LYS A 64 6.22 -0.21 -8.67
CA LYS A 64 5.15 -1.11 -9.16
C LYS A 64 5.43 -1.57 -10.59
N MET A 65 5.87 -0.68 -11.48
CA MET A 65 6.19 -1.00 -12.87
C MET A 65 7.41 -1.93 -12.99
N LEU A 66 8.48 -1.65 -12.24
CA LEU A 66 9.68 -2.49 -12.22
C LEU A 66 9.37 -3.90 -11.71
N TYR A 67 8.49 -4.04 -10.71
CA TYR A 67 8.08 -5.34 -10.18
C TYR A 67 7.27 -6.19 -11.18
N GLN A 68 6.59 -5.56 -12.15
CA GLN A 68 5.89 -6.32 -13.20
C GLN A 68 6.84 -6.93 -14.26
N LEU A 69 8.13 -6.58 -14.27
CA LEU A 69 9.09 -7.14 -15.21
C LEU A 69 9.25 -8.66 -14.99
N LYS A 70 9.47 -9.40 -16.08
CA LYS A 70 9.65 -10.85 -16.03
C LYS A 70 10.86 -11.30 -15.20
N VAL A 71 11.87 -10.42 -15.06
CA VAL A 71 13.10 -10.68 -14.29
C VAL A 71 12.85 -10.84 -12.80
N VAL A 72 11.76 -10.28 -12.26
CA VAL A 72 11.41 -10.41 -10.85
C VAL A 72 10.46 -11.57 -10.68
N ASP A 73 10.95 -12.73 -10.24
CA ASP A 73 10.10 -13.88 -9.92
C ASP A 73 9.73 -13.89 -8.43
N PRO A 74 8.45 -13.64 -8.06
CA PRO A 74 8.03 -13.67 -6.66
C PRO A 74 8.23 -15.05 -6.00
N HIS A 75 8.34 -16.14 -6.77
CA HIS A 75 8.58 -17.47 -6.20
C HIS A 75 9.97 -17.58 -5.54
N GLU A 76 10.99 -16.88 -6.05
CA GLU A 76 12.35 -16.91 -5.49
C GLU A 76 12.45 -16.18 -4.14
N TYR A 77 11.59 -15.18 -3.91
CA TYR A 77 11.60 -14.35 -2.69
C TYR A 77 10.51 -14.73 -1.69
N SER A 78 9.54 -15.53 -2.11
CA SER A 78 8.46 -15.98 -1.24
C SER A 78 8.97 -16.95 -0.19
N SER A 79 8.61 -16.70 1.06
CA SER A 79 8.99 -17.55 2.19
C SER A 79 7.80 -18.38 2.63
N ASN A 80 7.98 -19.70 2.72
CA ASN A 80 6.96 -20.58 3.27
C ASN A 80 7.09 -20.61 4.80
N CYS A 81 6.03 -20.20 5.50
CA CYS A 81 6.03 -20.20 6.96
C CYS A 81 5.65 -21.59 7.49
N THR A 82 6.53 -22.18 8.30
CA THR A 82 6.29 -23.50 8.89
C THR A 82 5.19 -23.43 9.95
N GLN A 83 4.19 -24.31 9.84
CA GLN A 83 3.08 -24.34 10.80
C GLN A 83 3.59 -24.66 12.21
N PRO A 84 3.23 -23.87 13.24
CA PRO A 84 3.65 -24.11 14.61
C PRO A 84 2.97 -25.36 15.20
N GLN A 85 3.60 -25.93 16.24
CA GLN A 85 3.04 -27.07 16.97
C GLN A 85 1.76 -26.65 17.73
N LEU A 86 0.75 -27.52 17.78
CA LEU A 86 -0.56 -27.29 18.42
C LEU A 86 -0.48 -26.71 19.84
N ASN A 87 0.58 -27.04 20.60
CA ASN A 87 0.74 -26.58 21.99
C ASN A 87 1.36 -25.19 22.14
N SER A 88 1.78 -24.56 21.04
CA SER A 88 2.46 -23.27 21.06
C SER A 88 1.54 -22.09 20.70
N THR A 89 0.35 -22.35 20.17
CA THR A 89 -0.61 -21.33 19.75
C THR A 89 -2.02 -21.67 20.22
N ASN A 90 -2.81 -20.67 20.64
CA ASN A 90 -4.22 -20.84 21.04
C ASN A 90 -5.20 -21.00 19.86
N LEU A 91 -4.70 -21.19 18.64
CA LEU A 91 -5.51 -21.29 17.43
C LEU A 91 -5.78 -22.76 17.09
N SER A 92 -7.00 -23.06 16.63
CA SER A 92 -7.29 -24.39 16.08
C SER A 92 -6.50 -24.64 14.79
N PRO A 93 -6.18 -25.91 14.44
CA PRO A 93 -5.43 -26.22 13.22
C PRO A 93 -6.16 -25.79 11.94
N GLU A 94 -7.48 -25.71 11.96
CA GLU A 94 -8.31 -25.23 10.85
C GLU A 94 -8.22 -23.71 10.68
N GLU A 95 -8.22 -22.94 11.78
CA GLU A 95 -8.00 -21.49 11.76
C GLU A 95 -6.56 -21.14 11.36
N LEU A 96 -5.60 -21.95 11.81
CA LEU A 96 -4.19 -21.76 11.51
C LEU A 96 -3.92 -21.93 10.02
N SER A 97 -4.43 -23.00 9.39
CA SER A 97 -4.28 -23.23 7.95
C SER A 97 -5.02 -22.20 7.08
N ASN A 98 -6.11 -21.63 7.59
CA ASN A 98 -6.83 -20.54 6.91
C ASN A 98 -6.20 -19.15 7.09
N SER A 99 -5.25 -19.00 8.00
CA SER A 99 -4.59 -17.72 8.25
C SER A 99 -3.70 -17.27 7.08
N THR A 100 -3.49 -15.95 6.98
CA THR A 100 -2.69 -15.34 5.91
C THR A 100 -1.25 -15.88 5.87
N LEU A 101 -0.70 -16.29 7.01
CA LEU A 101 0.69 -16.70 7.12
C LEU A 101 0.92 -18.17 6.69
N TYR A 102 -0.04 -19.06 6.98
CA TYR A 102 0.14 -20.50 6.78
C TYR A 102 -0.69 -21.08 5.62
N ARG A 103 -1.53 -20.27 4.97
CA ARG A 103 -2.30 -20.69 3.79
C ARG A 103 -1.42 -20.92 2.55
N GLY A 104 -0.27 -20.26 2.46
CA GLY A 104 0.62 -20.36 1.31
C GLY A 104 1.90 -19.56 1.49
N PRO A 105 2.80 -19.59 0.49
CA PRO A 105 4.05 -18.85 0.54
C PRO A 105 3.77 -17.34 0.59
N VAL A 106 4.42 -16.65 1.53
CA VAL A 106 4.22 -15.22 1.76
C VAL A 106 5.31 -14.44 1.04
N ASP A 107 4.89 -13.48 0.21
CA ASP A 107 5.78 -12.52 -0.42
C ASP A 107 5.98 -11.30 0.50
N PRO A 108 7.20 -11.01 0.99
CA PRO A 108 7.48 -9.83 1.79
C PRO A 108 7.12 -8.50 1.09
N ALA A 109 7.21 -8.46 -0.25
CA ALA A 109 6.89 -7.27 -1.04
C ALA A 109 5.40 -6.89 -0.94
N HIS A 110 4.52 -7.87 -0.68
CA HIS A 110 3.09 -7.65 -0.51
C HIS A 110 2.80 -6.68 0.64
N TRP A 111 3.58 -6.70 1.73
CA TRP A 111 3.39 -5.79 2.86
C TRP A 111 3.72 -4.33 2.52
N PHE A 112 4.68 -4.14 1.61
CA PHE A 112 4.99 -2.83 1.04
C PHE A 112 3.96 -2.38 -0.01
N GLY A 113 2.96 -3.20 -0.33
CA GLY A 113 1.93 -2.90 -1.33
C GLY A 113 2.39 -3.14 -2.76
N ILE A 114 3.43 -3.95 -2.95
CA ILE A 114 3.94 -4.36 -4.25
C ILE A 114 3.49 -5.80 -4.48
N ARG A 115 2.71 -6.03 -5.54
CA ARG A 115 2.27 -7.35 -5.98
C ARG A 115 2.44 -7.50 -7.48
N LYS A 116 2.76 -8.71 -7.92
CA LYS A 116 2.75 -9.08 -9.33
C LYS A 116 1.33 -9.49 -9.71
N GLY A 117 0.72 -8.83 -10.67
CA GLY A 117 -0.70 -9.03 -10.99
C GLY A 117 -1.02 -8.71 -12.44
N TYR A 118 -2.00 -9.42 -13.00
CA TYR A 118 -2.50 -9.21 -14.35
C TYR A 118 -4.00 -8.87 -14.27
N PRO A 119 -4.51 -7.82 -14.92
CA PRO A 119 -3.85 -6.94 -15.89
C PRO A 119 -3.01 -5.82 -15.26
N ASN A 120 -1.90 -5.46 -15.93
CA ASN A 120 -0.90 -4.52 -15.39
C ASN A 120 -1.43 -3.09 -15.16
N LEU A 121 -2.36 -2.60 -15.99
CA LEU A 121 -2.83 -1.20 -15.94
C LEU A 121 -3.78 -0.94 -14.77
N GLY A 122 -4.67 -1.88 -14.47
CA GLY A 122 -5.69 -1.71 -13.42
C GLY A 122 -5.11 -1.73 -12.00
N TYR A 123 -3.84 -2.13 -11.83
CA TYR A 123 -3.14 -2.16 -10.54
C TYR A 123 -2.38 -0.86 -10.24
N ILE A 124 -2.15 -0.02 -11.25
CA ILE A 124 -1.41 1.24 -11.12
C ILE A 124 -2.37 2.45 -11.02
N GLN A 125 -3.61 2.29 -11.50
CA GLN A 125 -4.66 3.34 -11.59
C GLN A 125 -5.56 3.36 -10.36
#